data_AF-A0A1G3PM42-F1
#
_entry.id   AF-A0A1G3PM42-F1
#
_cell.length_a   1.000
_cell.length_b   1.000
_cell.length_c   1.000
_cell.angle_alpha   90.00
_cell.angle_beta   90.00
_cell.angle_gamma   90.00
#
_symmetry.space_group_name_H-M   'P 1'
#
loop_
_entity.id
_entity.type
_entity.pdbx_description
1 polymer ?
#
loop_
_entity_poly.entity_id
_entity_poly.type
_entity_poly.pdbx_seq_one_letter_code
_entity_poly.pdbx_strand_id
1 'polypeptide(L)'
;MIVLRRMLVLGAAILLSAGMLYAGGHTRTAKNAGKDMKQKVFAAIESITELMVSGKKSLGELKTKEEAKALFTEIAGKCKSGIASLAEVFSKFPELATDAEFIEEIKTAADKMERTYKSFMSSIHEWSDLHGLSEEEENEMVSVIKTALGY
;
A
#
# COMPACT_ATOMS: atom_id res chain seq x y z
N MET A 1 -2.24 12.13 -3.31
CA MET A 1 -2.63 11.91 -4.72
C MET A 1 -1.74 10.92 -5.50
N ILE A 2 -0.51 10.57 -5.06
CA ILE A 2 0.44 9.74 -5.85
C ILE A 2 0.16 8.23 -5.71
N VAL A 3 -0.15 7.74 -4.50
CA VAL A 3 -0.38 6.29 -4.27
C VAL A 3 -1.68 5.82 -4.87
N LEU A 4 -2.76 6.58 -4.69
CA LEU A 4 -4.04 6.28 -5.32
C LEU A 4 -3.91 6.36 -6.86
N ARG A 5 -3.17 7.34 -7.41
CA ARG A 5 -2.87 7.37 -8.84
C ARG A 5 -2.11 6.12 -9.27
N ARG A 6 -1.17 5.60 -8.49
CA ARG A 6 -0.39 4.40 -8.85
C ARG A 6 -1.16 3.10 -8.63
N MET A 7 -2.02 2.99 -7.61
CA MET A 7 -2.97 1.89 -7.47
C MET A 7 -4.01 1.89 -8.60
N LEU A 8 -4.52 3.07 -8.97
CA LEU A 8 -5.38 3.24 -10.13
C LEU A 8 -4.64 3.05 -11.45
N VAL A 9 -3.37 3.41 -11.57
CA VAL A 9 -2.54 3.18 -12.77
C VAL A 9 -2.13 1.72 -12.89
N LEU A 10 -1.85 1.01 -11.79
CA LEU A 10 -1.66 -0.44 -11.78
C LEU A 10 -2.97 -1.14 -12.15
N GLY A 11 -4.10 -0.73 -11.56
CA GLY A 11 -5.43 -1.20 -11.95
C GLY A 11 -5.78 -0.88 -13.41
N ALA A 12 -5.45 0.31 -13.89
CA ALA A 12 -5.71 0.75 -15.27
C ALA A 12 -4.75 0.10 -16.29
N ALA A 13 -3.49 -0.15 -15.94
CA ALA A 13 -2.54 -0.89 -16.77
C ALA A 13 -2.95 -2.36 -16.90
N ILE A 14 -3.49 -2.94 -15.81
CA ILE A 14 -4.09 -4.28 -15.82
C ILE A 14 -5.38 -4.30 -16.65
N LEU A 15 -6.25 -3.27 -16.57
CA LEU A 15 -7.43 -3.12 -17.45
C LEU A 15 -7.06 -2.96 -18.93
N LEU A 16 -6.01 -2.20 -19.26
CA LEU A 16 -5.54 -2.00 -20.63
C LEU A 16 -4.90 -3.28 -21.21
N SER A 17 -4.41 -4.18 -20.37
CA SER A 17 -3.90 -5.51 -20.76
C SER A 17 -4.96 -6.61 -20.72
N ALA A 18 -6.00 -6.47 -19.90
CA ALA A 18 -7.15 -7.37 -19.81
C ALA A 18 -8.28 -7.03 -20.81
N GLY A 19 -8.15 -5.94 -21.56
CA GLY A 19 -9.11 -5.45 -22.55
C GLY A 19 -9.37 -6.35 -23.77
N MET A 20 -9.08 -7.65 -23.69
CA MET A 20 -9.43 -8.62 -24.74
C MET A 20 -10.30 -9.80 -24.30
N LEU A 21 -10.66 -9.99 -23.03
CA LEU A 21 -11.44 -11.18 -22.66
C LEU A 21 -12.67 -10.89 -21.78
N TYR A 22 -13.74 -10.60 -22.51
CA TYR A 22 -14.98 -11.37 -22.56
C TYR A 22 -16.09 -11.15 -21.51
N ALA A 23 -17.26 -10.99 -22.13
CA ALA A 23 -18.62 -10.90 -21.61
C ALA A 23 -19.11 -12.16 -20.87
N GLY A 24 -20.12 -11.97 -20.01
CA GLY A 24 -21.18 -12.97 -19.82
C GLY A 24 -21.40 -13.46 -18.40
N GLY A 25 -22.43 -12.89 -17.77
CA GLY A 25 -23.45 -13.58 -16.98
C GLY A 25 -23.04 -14.43 -15.77
N HIS A 26 -23.31 -13.95 -14.55
CA HIS A 26 -23.88 -14.71 -13.41
C HIS A 26 -24.19 -13.74 -12.25
N THR A 27 -25.43 -13.23 -12.17
CA THR A 27 -25.81 -12.03 -11.40
C THR A 27 -26.08 -12.21 -9.90
N ARG A 28 -26.01 -13.43 -9.34
CA ARG A 28 -26.25 -13.67 -7.89
C ARG A 28 -25.00 -14.06 -7.10
N THR A 29 -24.10 -14.87 -7.66
CA THR A 29 -22.81 -15.23 -7.05
C THR A 29 -21.79 -14.08 -7.14
N ALA A 30 -21.89 -13.27 -8.19
CA ALA A 30 -21.04 -12.09 -8.38
C ALA A 30 -21.25 -11.00 -7.32
N LYS A 31 -22.45 -10.87 -6.74
CA LYS A 31 -22.75 -9.80 -5.77
C LYS A 31 -22.10 -10.04 -4.40
N ASN A 32 -22.06 -11.29 -3.94
CA ASN A 32 -21.36 -11.68 -2.72
C ASN A 32 -19.85 -11.76 -2.94
N ALA A 33 -19.41 -12.30 -4.08
CA ALA A 33 -18.00 -12.29 -4.47
C ALA A 33 -17.46 -10.84 -4.54
N GLY A 34 -18.20 -9.91 -5.15
CA GLY A 34 -17.83 -8.50 -5.18
C GLY A 34 -17.70 -7.87 -3.80
N LYS A 35 -18.61 -8.17 -2.86
CA LYS A 35 -18.51 -7.69 -1.47
C LYS A 35 -17.27 -8.21 -0.75
N ASP A 36 -16.98 -9.50 -0.90
CA ASP A 36 -15.78 -10.12 -0.30
C ASP A 36 -14.49 -9.56 -0.90
N MET A 37 -14.48 -9.23 -2.19
CA MET A 37 -13.30 -8.63 -2.84
C MET A 37 -13.11 -7.15 -2.48
N LYS A 38 -14.20 -6.38 -2.37
CA LYS A 38 -14.15 -5.01 -1.82
C LYS A 38 -13.55 -5.02 -0.41
N GLN A 39 -13.99 -5.95 0.44
CA GLN A 39 -13.42 -6.13 1.78
C GLN A 39 -11.94 -6.50 1.75
N LYS A 40 -11.49 -7.36 0.83
CA LYS A 40 -10.06 -7.68 0.68
C LYS A 40 -9.23 -6.47 0.29
N VAL A 41 -9.74 -5.60 -0.58
CA VAL A 41 -9.06 -4.35 -0.92
C VAL A 41 -8.93 -3.44 0.29
N PHE A 42 -10.01 -3.24 1.05
CA PHE A 42 -9.94 -2.47 2.29
C PHE A 42 -8.97 -3.08 3.29
N ALA A 43 -9.06 -4.38 3.53
CA ALA A 43 -8.17 -5.09 4.46
C ALA A 43 -6.70 -4.96 4.07
N ALA A 44 -6.38 -4.99 2.77
CA ALA A 44 -5.01 -4.79 2.32
C ALA A 44 -4.52 -3.35 2.52
N ILE A 45 -5.34 -2.34 2.22
CA ILE A 45 -5.00 -0.92 2.46
C ILE A 45 -4.85 -0.65 3.97
N GLU A 46 -5.77 -1.18 4.78
CA GLU A 46 -5.74 -1.05 6.22
C GLU A 46 -4.53 -1.76 6.82
N SER A 47 -4.21 -2.98 6.38
CA SER A 47 -3.02 -3.71 6.80
C SER A 47 -1.73 -2.93 6.49
N ILE A 48 -1.58 -2.36 5.28
CA ILE A 48 -0.44 -1.50 4.94
C ILE A 48 -0.39 -0.27 5.86
N THR A 49 -1.55 0.34 6.13
CA THR A 49 -1.65 1.51 7.02
C THR A 49 -1.24 1.16 8.45
N GLU A 50 -1.74 0.06 9.01
CA GLU A 50 -1.41 -0.44 10.34
C GLU A 50 0.06 -0.82 10.47
N LEU A 51 0.66 -1.39 9.42
CA LEU A 51 2.09 -1.68 9.39
C LEU A 51 2.94 -0.42 9.53
N MET A 52 2.56 0.67 8.88
CA MET A 52 3.26 1.95 9.03
C MET A 52 3.03 2.58 10.41
N VAL A 53 1.83 2.45 10.99
CA VAL A 53 1.55 2.89 12.36
C VAL A 53 2.38 2.09 13.37
N SER A 54 2.40 0.77 13.24
CA SER A 54 3.21 -0.12 14.08
C SER A 54 4.69 0.16 13.89
N GLY A 55 5.14 0.33 12.65
CA GLY A 55 6.52 0.67 12.32
C GLY A 55 6.96 1.96 12.99
N LYS A 56 6.12 3.00 12.95
CA LYS A 56 6.37 4.25 13.67
C LYS A 56 6.54 4.03 15.18
N LYS A 57 5.68 3.21 15.79
CA LYS A 57 5.76 2.89 17.22
C LYS A 57 7.06 2.16 17.55
N SER A 58 7.37 1.09 16.80
CA SER A 58 8.57 0.29 16.98
C SER A 58 9.84 1.10 16.78
N LEU A 59 9.85 2.04 15.82
CA LEU A 59 10.98 2.91 15.54
C LEU A 59 11.43 3.70 16.79
N GLY A 60 10.49 4.16 17.62
CA GLY A 60 10.80 4.86 18.87
C GLY A 60 11.46 4.00 19.95
N GLU A 61 11.47 2.68 19.78
CA GLU A 61 12.06 1.71 20.73
C GLU A 61 13.43 1.20 20.25
N LEU A 62 13.81 1.48 19.00
CA LEU A 62 15.07 1.01 18.41
C LEU A 62 16.24 1.86 18.86
N LYS A 63 17.40 1.20 19.03
CA LYS A 63 18.63 1.83 19.51
C LYS A 63 19.75 1.81 18.50
N THR A 64 19.65 0.92 17.51
CA THR A 64 20.70 0.67 16.53
C THR A 64 20.19 0.81 15.11
N LYS A 65 21.12 1.12 14.20
CA LYS A 65 20.87 1.19 12.76
C LYS A 65 20.44 -0.17 12.21
N GLU A 66 21.02 -1.24 12.71
CA GLU A 66 20.75 -2.61 12.29
C GLU A 66 19.31 -3.01 12.61
N GLU A 67 18.81 -2.65 13.80
CA GLU A 67 17.41 -2.84 14.18
C GLU A 67 16.46 -2.05 13.26
N ALA A 68 16.80 -0.79 12.96
CA ALA A 68 15.99 0.05 12.07
C ALA A 68 15.96 -0.52 10.64
N LYS A 69 17.11 -0.96 10.11
CA LYS A 69 17.20 -1.62 8.80
C LYS A 69 16.37 -2.91 8.76
N ALA A 70 16.39 -3.70 9.82
CA ALA A 70 15.59 -4.92 9.92
C ALA A 70 14.08 -4.59 9.91
N LEU A 71 13.66 -3.61 10.72
CA LEU A 71 12.27 -3.15 10.77
C LEU A 71 11.80 -2.64 9.40
N PHE A 72 12.59 -1.79 8.74
CA PHE A 72 12.21 -1.23 7.44
C PHE A 72 12.16 -2.29 6.35
N THR A 73 13.06 -3.27 6.38
CA THR A 73 13.03 -4.41 5.45
C THR A 73 11.78 -5.25 5.66
N GLU A 74 11.38 -5.50 6.91
CA GLU A 74 10.16 -6.23 7.23
C GLU A 74 8.91 -5.48 6.76
N ILE A 75 8.80 -4.19 7.09
CA ILE A 75 7.68 -3.34 6.66
C ILE A 75 7.63 -3.30 5.13
N ALA A 76 8.76 -3.09 4.45
CA ALA A 76 8.83 -3.10 3.00
C ALA A 76 8.37 -4.44 2.40
N GLY A 77 8.78 -5.57 2.97
CA GLY A 77 8.34 -6.89 2.53
C GLY A 77 6.83 -7.07 2.65
N LYS A 78 6.26 -6.66 3.78
CA LYS A 78 4.81 -6.74 4.03
C LYS A 78 4.01 -5.78 3.14
N CYS A 79 4.52 -4.56 2.92
CA CYS A 79 3.94 -3.59 1.98
C CYS A 79 3.90 -4.14 0.56
N LYS A 80 4.99 -4.76 0.08
CA LYS A 80 5.04 -5.41 -1.24
C LYS A 80 4.00 -6.53 -1.35
N SER A 81 3.86 -7.35 -0.31
CA SER A 81 2.86 -8.43 -0.27
C SER A 81 1.42 -7.89 -0.31
N GLY A 82 1.14 -6.83 0.46
CA GLY A 82 -0.16 -6.16 0.46
C GLY A 82 -0.50 -5.54 -0.91
N ILE A 83 0.47 -4.88 -1.54
CA ILE A 83 0.30 -4.30 -2.89
C ILE A 83 0.11 -5.40 -3.94
N ALA A 84 0.86 -6.49 -3.87
CA ALA A 84 0.67 -7.64 -4.77
C ALA A 84 -0.73 -8.23 -4.64
N SER A 85 -1.24 -8.36 -3.40
CA SER A 85 -2.60 -8.82 -3.14
C SER A 85 -3.65 -7.88 -3.73
N LEU A 86 -3.44 -6.55 -3.62
CA LEU A 86 -4.31 -5.55 -4.26
C LEU A 86 -4.31 -5.68 -5.78
N ALA A 87 -3.13 -5.79 -6.39
CA ALA A 87 -2.98 -5.95 -7.83
C ALA A 87 -3.69 -7.23 -8.33
N GLU A 88 -3.57 -8.33 -7.58
CA GLU A 88 -4.26 -9.59 -7.89
C GLU A 88 -5.79 -9.42 -7.86
N VAL A 89 -6.33 -8.71 -6.86
CA VAL A 89 -7.78 -8.45 -6.77
C VAL A 89 -8.26 -7.62 -7.96
N PHE A 90 -7.57 -6.52 -8.28
CA PHE A 90 -7.95 -5.69 -9.44
C PHE A 90 -7.78 -6.40 -10.78
N SER A 91 -6.84 -7.36 -10.87
CA SER A 91 -6.69 -8.21 -12.06
C SER A 91 -7.82 -9.22 -12.23
N LYS A 92 -8.39 -9.72 -11.13
CA LYS A 92 -9.47 -10.71 -11.17
C LYS A 92 -10.86 -10.06 -11.26
N PHE A 93 -10.99 -8.84 -10.75
CA PHE A 93 -12.25 -8.11 -10.65
C PHE A 93 -12.10 -6.68 -11.20
N PRO A 94 -11.86 -6.54 -12.52
CA PRO A 94 -11.68 -5.24 -13.16
C PRO A 94 -12.88 -4.29 -12.99
N GLU A 95 -14.08 -4.83 -12.82
CA GLU A 95 -15.32 -4.06 -12.59
C GLU A 95 -15.25 -3.20 -11.33
N LEU A 96 -14.47 -3.61 -10.33
CA LEU A 96 -14.23 -2.83 -9.11
C LEU A 96 -13.55 -1.49 -9.42
N ALA A 97 -12.72 -1.44 -10.46
CA ALA A 97 -12.06 -0.19 -10.88
C ALA A 97 -13.00 0.76 -11.65
N THR A 98 -14.25 0.35 -11.90
CA THR A 98 -15.29 1.18 -12.53
C THR A 98 -16.45 1.51 -11.59
N ASP A 99 -16.48 0.91 -10.40
CA ASP A 99 -17.50 1.15 -9.38
C ASP A 99 -17.22 2.47 -8.65
N ALA A 100 -18.00 3.50 -8.97
CA ALA A 100 -17.78 4.86 -8.48
C ALA A 100 -17.86 4.99 -6.94
N GLU A 101 -18.80 4.30 -6.31
CA GLU A 101 -18.99 4.30 -4.85
C GLU A 101 -17.78 3.63 -4.18
N PHE A 102 -17.35 2.48 -4.71
CA PHE A 102 -16.17 1.79 -4.19
C PHE A 102 -14.87 2.58 -4.38
N ILE A 103 -14.72 3.28 -5.51
CA ILE A 103 -13.57 4.15 -5.77
C ILE A 103 -13.53 5.31 -4.76
N GLU A 104 -14.67 5.86 -4.37
CA GLU A 104 -14.76 6.92 -3.36
C GLU A 104 -14.38 6.44 -1.96
N GLU A 105 -14.83 5.25 -1.59
CA GLU A 105 -14.44 4.63 -0.33
C GLU A 105 -12.93 4.29 -0.30
N ILE A 106 -12.39 3.71 -1.38
CA ILE A 106 -10.95 3.43 -1.51
C ILE A 106 -10.14 4.73 -1.45
N LYS A 107 -10.61 5.82 -2.09
CA LYS A 107 -9.97 7.14 -2.02
C LYS A 107 -9.75 7.57 -0.57
N THR A 108 -10.78 7.45 0.25
CA THR A 108 -10.71 7.81 1.67
C THR A 108 -9.68 6.96 2.42
N ALA A 109 -9.67 5.64 2.18
CA ALA A 109 -8.70 4.73 2.79
C ALA A 109 -7.26 5.01 2.31
N ALA A 110 -7.07 5.27 1.01
CA ALA A 110 -5.78 5.60 0.42
C ALA A 110 -5.25 6.95 0.89
N ASP A 111 -6.11 7.95 1.09
CA ASP A 111 -5.73 9.25 1.65
C ASP A 111 -5.28 9.12 3.11
N LYS A 112 -5.96 8.27 3.89
CA LYS A 112 -5.50 7.91 5.25
C LYS A 112 -4.13 7.25 5.18
N MET A 113 -3.95 6.25 4.32
CA MET A 113 -2.67 5.57 4.12
C MET A 113 -1.56 6.54 3.70
N GLU A 114 -1.83 7.51 2.82
CA GLU A 114 -0.85 8.52 2.40
C GLU A 114 -0.46 9.47 3.55
N ARG A 115 -1.42 9.90 4.37
CA ARG A 115 -1.12 10.70 5.56
C ARG A 115 -0.26 9.91 6.56
N THR A 116 -0.59 8.64 6.79
CA THR A 116 0.18 7.74 7.65
C THR A 116 1.58 7.53 7.08
N TYR A 117 1.73 7.32 5.77
CA TYR A 117 3.02 7.21 5.11
C TYR A 117 3.87 8.46 5.35
N LYS A 118 3.33 9.66 5.08
CA LYS A 118 4.06 10.91 5.33
C LYS A 118 4.49 11.05 6.79
N SER A 119 3.60 10.72 7.73
CA SER A 119 3.95 10.76 9.15
C SER A 119 5.02 9.73 9.52
N PHE A 120 4.97 8.54 8.94
CA PHE A 120 5.99 7.52 9.15
C PHE A 120 7.36 7.96 8.61
N MET A 121 7.39 8.54 7.40
CA MET A 121 8.62 9.07 6.81
C MET A 121 9.22 10.21 7.64
N SER A 122 8.38 11.12 8.16
CA SER A 122 8.85 12.15 9.11
C SER A 122 9.46 11.52 10.36
N SER A 123 8.86 10.46 10.91
CA SER A 123 9.44 9.75 12.07
C SER A 123 10.75 9.03 11.75
N ILE A 124 10.94 8.53 10.51
CA ILE A 124 12.23 7.99 10.05
C ILE A 124 13.30 9.08 10.06
N HIS A 125 12.97 10.27 9.55
CA HIS A 125 13.87 11.41 9.52
C HIS A 125 14.23 11.87 10.95
N GLU A 126 13.24 12.08 11.80
CA GLU A 126 13.44 12.43 13.22
C GLU A 126 14.30 11.40 13.97
N TRP A 127 14.03 10.11 13.75
CA TRP A 127 14.84 9.04 14.35
C TRP A 127 16.28 9.05 13.82
N SER A 128 16.45 9.34 12.53
CA SER A 128 17.77 9.39 11.88
C SER A 128 18.64 10.52 12.43
N ASP A 129 18.05 11.71 12.59
CA ASP A 129 18.68 12.87 13.21
C ASP A 129 19.12 12.56 14.65
N LEU A 130 18.25 11.93 15.44
CA LEU A 130 18.54 11.57 16.83
C LEU A 130 19.68 10.55 16.96
N HIS A 131 19.84 9.68 15.96
CA HIS A 131 20.88 8.65 15.95
C HIS A 131 22.12 9.04 15.14
N GLY A 132 22.18 10.29 14.65
CA GLY A 132 23.36 10.84 13.96
C GLY A 132 23.68 10.13 12.64
N LEU A 133 22.66 9.65 11.93
CA LEU A 133 22.83 9.03 10.63
C LEU A 133 23.22 10.07 9.58
N SER A 134 24.08 9.67 8.65
CA SER A 134 24.36 10.47 7.46
C SER A 134 23.17 10.48 6.51
N GLU A 135 23.11 11.50 5.65
CA GLU A 135 22.09 11.63 4.61
C GLU A 135 22.06 10.40 3.69
N GLU A 136 23.21 9.80 3.39
CA GLU A 136 23.30 8.57 2.59
C GLU A 136 22.63 7.38 3.29
N GLU A 137 22.85 7.22 4.60
CA GLU A 137 22.29 6.12 5.37
C GLU A 137 20.77 6.28 5.61
N GLU A 138 20.30 7.50 5.84
CA GLU A 138 18.88 7.80 5.87
C GLU A 138 18.24 7.47 4.52
N ASN A 139 18.85 7.94 3.42
CA ASN A 139 18.35 7.71 2.07
C ASN A 139 18.28 6.22 1.73
N GLU A 140 19.26 5.41 2.14
CA GLU A 140 19.18 3.95 2.01
C GLU A 140 17.91 3.40 2.69
N MET A 141 17.69 3.76 3.95
CA MET A 141 16.55 3.28 4.74
C MET A 141 15.20 3.72 4.15
N VAL A 142 15.12 4.99 3.78
CA VAL A 142 13.97 5.59 3.11
C VAL A 142 13.71 4.94 1.74
N SER A 143 14.75 4.61 0.98
CA SER A 143 14.62 4.01 -0.35
C SER A 143 13.97 2.63 -0.31
N VAL A 144 14.22 1.84 0.75
CA VAL A 144 13.64 0.50 0.93
C VAL A 144 12.12 0.59 1.04
N ILE A 145 11.62 1.52 1.84
CA ILE A 145 10.18 1.76 2.01
C ILE A 145 9.57 2.37 0.75
N LYS A 146 10.22 3.38 0.15
CA LYS A 146 9.77 4.02 -1.11
C LYS A 146 9.61 2.98 -2.21
N THR A 147 10.63 2.15 -2.42
CA THR A 147 10.61 1.10 -3.46
C THR A 147 9.48 0.10 -3.20
N ALA A 148 9.26 -0.30 -1.95
CA ALA A 148 8.20 -1.24 -1.60
C ALA A 148 6.79 -0.70 -1.86
N LEU A 149 6.57 0.58 -1.60
CA LEU A 149 5.30 1.26 -1.84
C LEU A 149 5.19 1.81 -3.27
N GLY A 150 6.23 1.63 -4.09
CA GLY A 150 6.32 2.15 -5.44
C GLY A 150 6.23 3.67 -5.46
N TYR A 151 7.11 4.37 -4.73
CA TYR A 151 7.34 5.82 -4.76
C TYR A 151 8.58 6.17 -5.57
#